data_AF-A0A0N7LY91-F1
#
_entry.id   AF-A0A0N7LY91-F1
#
_cell.length_a   1.000
_cell.length_b   1.000
_cell.length_c   1.000
_cell.angle_alpha   90.00
_cell.angle_beta   90.00
_cell.angle_gamma   90.00
#
_symmetry.space_group_name_H-M   'P 1'
#
loop_
_entity.id
_entity.type
_entity.pdbx_description
1 polymer ?
#
loop_
_entity_poly.entity_id
_entity_poly.type
_entity_poly.pdbx_seq_one_letter_code
_entity_poly.pdbx_strand_id
1 'polypeptide(L)'
;MGWPDNKGPFPSSLVECCEKACAKPLNDLSLSELQALIQNQIALPLVVERAVSELSENPLLCARHFEGDMMQTVLKLPHGFWHENRDLWLSVSDLLSSFQAQVAEINDAAVVFQAATAPRRVDV
;
A
#
# COMPACT_ATOMS: atom_id res chain seq x y z
N MET A 1 -16.81 33.15 -21.75
CA MET A 1 -16.18 33.36 -20.43
C MET A 1 -15.07 32.33 -20.28
N GLY A 2 -13.81 32.74 -20.24
CA GLY A 2 -12.69 31.85 -19.93
C GLY A 2 -12.42 31.89 -18.43
N TRP A 3 -12.37 30.73 -17.77
CA TRP A 3 -11.83 30.63 -16.42
C TRP A 3 -10.38 31.13 -16.46
N PRO A 4 -9.92 31.99 -15.54
CA PRO A 4 -8.52 32.34 -15.49
C PRO A 4 -7.70 31.05 -15.31
N ASP A 5 -6.78 30.79 -16.24
CA ASP A 5 -5.73 29.79 -16.11
C ASP A 5 -4.79 30.24 -14.97
N ASN A 6 -5.23 30.08 -13.73
CA ASN A 6 -4.36 30.15 -12.57
C ASN A 6 -3.61 28.82 -12.47
N LYS A 7 -2.82 28.52 -13.51
CA LYS A 7 -1.86 27.42 -13.48
C LYS A 7 -0.67 27.95 -12.69
N GLY A 8 -0.52 27.47 -11.46
CA GLY A 8 0.74 27.60 -10.73
C GLY A 8 1.92 27.06 -11.56
N PRO A 9 3.15 27.08 -11.03
CA PRO A 9 4.33 26.69 -11.81
C PRO A 9 4.32 25.23 -12.29
N PHE A 10 3.39 24.39 -11.79
CA PHE A 10 3.30 22.98 -12.11
C PHE A 10 2.12 22.67 -13.05
N PRO A 11 2.30 21.70 -13.98
CA PRO A 11 1.28 21.32 -14.96
C PRO A 11 0.10 20.54 -14.35
N SER A 12 0.26 19.96 -13.17
CA SER A 12 -0.81 19.31 -12.41
C SER A 12 -0.48 19.25 -10.92
N SER A 13 -1.49 19.04 -10.08
CA SER A 13 -1.33 18.81 -8.64
C SER A 13 -0.53 17.54 -8.32
N LEU A 14 -0.54 16.54 -9.21
CA LEU A 14 0.26 15.32 -9.05
C LEU A 14 1.75 15.61 -9.27
N VAL A 15 2.08 16.39 -10.29
CA VAL A 15 3.47 16.82 -10.55
C VAL A 15 3.96 17.70 -9.40
N GLU A 16 3.14 18.66 -8.95
CA GLU A 16 3.47 19.47 -7.77
C GLU A 16 3.72 18.62 -6.52
N CYS A 17 2.90 17.58 -6.28
CA CYS A 17 3.06 16.66 -5.17
C CYS A 17 4.38 15.88 -5.26
N CYS A 18 4.70 15.33 -6.44
CA CYS A 18 5.93 14.57 -6.64
C CYS A 18 7.18 15.45 -6.49
N GLU A 19 7.17 16.66 -7.04
CA GLU A 19 8.27 17.63 -6.93
C GLU A 19 8.51 18.03 -5.47
N LYS A 20 7.44 18.37 -4.73
CA LYS A 20 7.55 18.68 -3.30
C LYS A 20 8.03 17.48 -2.47
N ALA A 21 7.58 16.27 -2.81
CA ALA A 21 8.02 15.05 -2.14
C ALA A 21 9.51 14.77 -2.39
N CYS A 22 9.99 14.92 -3.62
CA CYS A 22 11.41 14.71 -3.95
C CYS A 22 12.35 15.69 -3.24
N ALA A 23 11.85 16.86 -2.81
CA ALA A 23 12.63 17.82 -2.04
C ALA A 23 12.76 17.45 -0.55
N LYS A 24 12.03 16.44 -0.05
CA LYS A 24 12.08 16.00 1.35
C LYS A 24 13.05 14.83 1.53
N PRO A 25 13.67 14.69 2.71
CA PRO A 25 14.31 13.44 3.12
C PRO A 25 13.32 12.27 3.04
N LEU A 26 13.81 11.08 2.66
CA LEU A 26 12.98 9.87 2.49
C LEU A 26 12.14 9.55 3.74
N ASN A 27 12.72 9.76 4.93
CA ASN A 27 12.05 9.49 6.21
C ASN A 27 11.00 10.55 6.60
N ASP A 28 10.99 11.70 5.93
CA ASP A 28 10.04 12.79 6.17
C ASP A 28 8.87 12.77 5.18
N LEU A 29 8.85 11.80 4.26
CA LEU A 29 7.73 11.60 3.35
C LEU A 29 6.51 11.13 4.12
N SER A 30 5.36 11.76 3.87
CA SER A 30 4.09 11.17 4.28
C SER A 30 3.80 9.90 3.47
N LEU A 31 2.97 9.00 4.01
CA LEU A 31 2.56 7.79 3.30
C LEU A 31 1.91 8.08 1.94
N SER A 32 1.14 9.16 1.86
CA SER A 32 0.49 9.58 0.61
C SER A 32 1.48 10.07 -0.44
N GLU A 33 2.56 10.74 -0.02
CA GLU A 33 3.64 11.19 -0.90
C GLU A 33 4.49 10.01 -1.33
N LEU A 34 4.82 9.10 -0.40
CA LEU A 34 5.53 7.87 -0.70
C LEU A 34 4.78 7.02 -1.74
N GLN A 35 3.47 6.81 -1.53
CA GLN A 35 2.62 6.09 -2.48
C GLN A 35 2.58 6.80 -3.84
N ALA A 36 2.51 8.14 -3.87
CA ALA A 36 2.51 8.90 -5.12
C ALA A 36 3.82 8.73 -5.90
N LEU A 37 4.98 8.74 -5.22
CA LEU A 37 6.28 8.50 -5.86
C LEU A 37 6.37 7.08 -6.42
N ILE A 38 5.87 6.06 -5.72
CA ILE A 38 5.83 4.68 -6.20
C ILE A 38 4.95 4.56 -7.46
N GLN A 39 3.75 5.13 -7.43
CA GLN A 39 2.82 5.09 -8.58
C GLN A 39 3.39 5.77 -9.83
N ASN A 40 4.19 6.82 -9.65
CA ASN A 40 4.87 7.53 -10.73
C ASN A 40 6.29 6.99 -11.03
N GLN A 41 6.70 5.90 -10.36
CA GLN A 41 8.00 5.24 -10.54
C GLN A 41 9.22 6.17 -10.34
N ILE A 42 9.12 7.09 -9.38
CA ILE A 42 10.18 8.06 -9.06
C ILE A 42 11.04 7.52 -7.92
N ALA A 43 12.36 7.50 -8.11
CA ALA A 43 13.34 6.98 -7.14
C ALA A 43 12.97 5.58 -6.62
N LEU A 44 12.42 4.74 -7.50
CA LEU A 44 11.61 3.58 -7.17
C LEU A 44 12.25 2.60 -6.15
N PRO A 45 13.53 2.18 -6.26
CA PRO A 45 14.12 1.28 -5.28
C PRO A 45 14.08 1.84 -3.84
N LEU A 46 14.42 3.11 -3.65
CA LEU A 46 14.46 3.76 -2.34
C LEU A 46 13.07 3.92 -1.72
N VAL A 47 12.09 4.34 -2.53
CA VAL A 47 10.71 4.52 -2.02
C VAL A 47 10.02 3.19 -1.75
N VAL A 48 10.33 2.15 -2.53
CA VAL A 48 9.81 0.80 -2.29
C VAL A 48 10.45 0.18 -1.05
N GLU A 49 11.77 0.32 -0.86
CA GLU A 49 12.44 -0.07 0.38
C GLU A 49 11.75 0.53 1.61
N ARG A 50 11.50 1.84 1.59
CA ARG A 50 10.80 2.51 2.69
C ARG A 50 9.38 1.97 2.85
N ALA A 51 8.63 1.78 1.77
CA ALA A 51 7.26 1.28 1.85
C ALA A 51 7.21 -0.15 2.40
N VAL A 52 8.15 -1.02 2.03
CA VAL A 52 8.24 -2.38 2.58
C VAL A 52 8.51 -2.35 4.08
N SER A 53 9.35 -1.43 4.56
CA SER A 53 9.57 -1.22 5.99
C SER A 53 8.33 -0.75 6.75
N GLU A 54 7.45 0.05 6.13
CA GLU A 54 6.17 0.43 6.76
C GLU A 54 5.18 -0.75 6.76
N LEU A 55 5.14 -1.49 5.65
CA LEU A 55 4.25 -2.63 5.48
C LEU A 55 4.61 -3.80 6.39
N SER A 56 5.89 -3.97 6.76
CA SER A 56 6.30 -5.01 7.72
C SER A 56 5.73 -4.77 9.12
N GLU A 57 5.50 -3.51 9.49
CA GLU A 57 4.84 -3.15 10.75
C GLU A 57 3.32 -3.25 10.64
N ASN A 58 2.74 -2.83 9.51
CA ASN A 58 1.30 -2.93 9.26
C ASN A 58 1.00 -3.22 7.77
N PRO A 59 0.65 -4.48 7.41
CA PRO A 59 0.29 -4.85 6.03
C PRO A 59 -0.96 -4.14 5.48
N LEU A 60 -1.85 -3.67 6.35
CA LEU A 60 -3.10 -2.97 6.02
C LEU A 60 -2.99 -1.44 6.13
N LEU A 61 -1.77 -0.90 6.00
CA LEU A 61 -1.52 0.53 6.02
C LEU A 61 -2.38 1.28 4.99
N CYS A 62 -3.04 2.36 5.45
CA CYS A 62 -3.79 3.28 4.60
C CYS A 62 -2.91 4.50 4.25
N ALA A 63 -2.61 4.68 2.98
CA ALA A 63 -1.84 5.81 2.48
C ALA A 63 -2.72 6.93 1.93
N ARG A 64 -3.80 6.60 1.21
CA ARG A 64 -4.67 7.61 0.60
C ARG A 64 -6.16 7.26 0.59
N HIS A 65 -6.52 6.02 0.28
CA HIS A 65 -7.92 5.69 -0.05
C HIS A 65 -8.56 4.66 0.88
N PHE A 66 -7.85 3.58 1.21
CA PHE A 66 -8.37 2.47 2.01
C PHE A 66 -7.23 1.68 2.66
N GLU A 67 -7.55 0.90 3.69
CA GLU A 67 -6.61 0.04 4.39
C GLU A 67 -6.01 -1.03 3.45
N GLY A 68 -4.69 -1.04 3.32
CA GLY A 68 -3.96 -1.92 2.40
C GLY A 68 -3.74 -1.35 1.00
N ASP A 69 -4.10 -0.10 0.74
CA ASP A 69 -3.85 0.53 -0.56
C ASP A 69 -2.35 0.71 -0.87
N MET A 70 -1.50 0.84 0.15
CA MET A 70 -0.04 0.83 0.00
C MET A 70 0.45 -0.54 -0.49
N MET A 71 0.03 -1.63 0.17
CA MET A 71 0.36 -3.00 -0.25
C MET A 71 -0.08 -3.23 -1.70
N GLN A 72 -1.31 -2.85 -2.04
CA GLN A 72 -1.81 -2.97 -3.41
C GLN A 72 -0.96 -2.19 -4.41
N THR A 73 -0.51 -1.00 -4.04
CA THR A 73 0.36 -0.17 -4.90
C THR A 73 1.70 -0.86 -5.15
N VAL A 74 2.34 -1.40 -4.11
CA VAL A 74 3.59 -2.13 -4.23
C VAL A 74 3.42 -3.36 -5.12
N LEU A 75 2.41 -4.19 -4.88
CA LEU A 75 2.18 -5.42 -5.66
C LEU A 75 1.91 -5.19 -7.15
N LYS A 76 1.45 -4.00 -7.53
CA LYS A 76 1.18 -3.63 -8.93
C LYS A 76 2.42 -3.16 -9.70
N LEU A 77 3.60 -3.13 -9.07
CA LEU A 77 4.84 -2.72 -9.74
C LEU A 77 5.20 -3.66 -10.91
N PRO A 78 5.82 -3.13 -11.98
CA PRO A 78 6.17 -3.93 -13.16
C PRO A 78 7.07 -5.12 -12.83
N HIS A 79 6.89 -6.24 -13.54
CA HIS A 79 7.75 -7.42 -13.39
C HIS A 79 9.26 -7.13 -13.55
N GLY A 80 9.62 -6.18 -14.41
CA GLY A 80 11.02 -5.77 -14.60
C GLY A 80 11.66 -5.23 -13.32
N PHE A 81 10.92 -4.44 -12.54
CA PHE A 81 11.40 -3.92 -11.27
C PHE A 81 11.74 -5.05 -10.29
N TRP A 82 10.87 -6.06 -10.20
CA TRP A 82 11.09 -7.22 -9.32
C TRP A 82 12.23 -8.13 -9.77
N HIS A 83 12.47 -8.20 -11.08
CA HIS A 83 13.61 -8.93 -11.62
C HIS A 83 14.93 -8.25 -11.22
N GLU A 84 14.98 -6.92 -11.28
CA GLU A 84 16.15 -6.12 -10.93
C GLU A 84 16.36 -5.99 -9.42
N ASN A 85 15.30 -6.07 -8.61
CA ASN A 85 15.33 -5.88 -7.16
C ASN A 85 14.85 -7.14 -6.43
N ARG A 86 15.57 -8.25 -6.63
CA ARG A 86 15.15 -9.59 -6.17
C ARG A 86 15.01 -9.68 -4.66
N ASP A 87 15.86 -8.99 -3.90
CA ASP A 87 15.82 -8.98 -2.44
C ASP A 87 14.53 -8.33 -1.93
N LEU A 88 14.09 -7.23 -2.54
CA LEU A 88 12.80 -6.60 -2.23
C LEU A 88 11.63 -7.50 -2.57
N TRP A 89 11.70 -8.21 -3.70
CA TRP A 89 10.67 -9.17 -4.07
C TRP A 89 10.54 -10.28 -3.02
N LEU A 90 11.66 -10.79 -2.50
CA LEU A 90 11.65 -11.80 -1.43
C LEU A 90 11.02 -11.24 -0.16
N SER A 91 11.43 -10.05 0.28
CA SER A 91 10.85 -9.39 1.46
C SER A 91 9.34 -9.19 1.35
N VAL A 92 8.85 -8.76 0.18
CA VAL A 92 7.40 -8.60 -0.05
C VAL A 92 6.70 -9.96 -0.09
N SER A 93 7.32 -10.99 -0.66
CA SER A 93 6.75 -12.34 -0.72
C SER A 93 6.63 -12.98 0.66
N ASP A 94 7.63 -12.78 1.51
CA ASP A 94 7.62 -13.26 2.90
C ASP A 94 6.56 -12.54 3.72
N LEU A 95 6.47 -11.22 3.57
CA LEU A 95 5.43 -10.41 4.20
C LEU A 95 4.03 -10.89 3.80
N LEU A 96 3.78 -11.09 2.50
CA LEU A 96 2.50 -11.61 2.01
C LEU A 96 2.18 -12.98 2.59
N SER A 97 3.15 -13.88 2.63
CA SER A 97 2.96 -15.24 3.14
C SER A 97 2.61 -15.21 4.63
N SER A 98 3.31 -14.39 5.42
CA SER A 98 3.01 -14.17 6.84
C SER A 98 1.61 -13.59 7.04
N PHE A 99 1.26 -12.56 6.26
CA PHE A 99 -0.05 -11.91 6.37
C PHE A 99 -1.19 -12.87 5.99
N GLN A 100 -1.01 -13.68 4.94
CA GLN A 100 -2.00 -14.69 4.56
C GLN A 100 -2.21 -15.75 5.64
N ALA A 101 -1.15 -16.18 6.32
CA ALA A 101 -1.25 -17.10 7.45
C ALA A 101 -2.07 -16.49 8.61
N GLN A 102 -1.79 -15.23 8.97
CA GLN A 102 -2.56 -14.51 10.00
C GLN A 102 -4.04 -14.38 9.63
N VAL A 103 -4.34 -14.02 8.37
CA VAL A 103 -5.71 -13.93 7.87
C VAL A 103 -6.42 -15.29 7.92
N ALA A 104 -5.72 -16.38 7.63
CA ALA A 104 -6.28 -17.73 7.74
C ALA A 104 -6.68 -18.06 9.19
N GLU A 105 -5.79 -17.78 10.16
CA GLU A 105 -6.09 -18.00 11.59
C GLU A 105 -7.30 -17.16 12.06
N ILE A 106 -7.39 -15.90 11.62
CA ILE A 106 -8.54 -15.03 11.91
C ILE A 106 -9.82 -15.61 11.31
N ASN A 107 -9.76 -16.10 10.07
CA ASN A 107 -10.91 -16.70 9.40
C ASN A 107 -11.40 -17.97 10.12
N ASP A 108 -10.48 -18.81 10.60
CA ASP A 108 -10.84 -19.99 11.40
C ASP A 108 -11.60 -19.59 12.67
N ALA A 109 -11.13 -18.55 13.38
CA ALA A 109 -11.83 -18.01 14.54
C ALA A 109 -13.20 -17.39 14.17
N ALA A 110 -13.27 -16.69 13.03
CA ALA A 110 -14.50 -16.07 12.55
C ALA A 110 -15.60 -17.11 12.24
N VAL A 111 -15.24 -18.28 11.70
CA VAL A 111 -16.18 -19.38 11.45
C VAL A 111 -16.84 -19.84 12.76
N VAL A 112 -16.04 -20.02 13.83
CA VAL A 112 -16.56 -20.41 15.15
C VAL A 112 -17.50 -19.35 15.70
N PHE A 113 -17.11 -18.08 15.61
CA PHE A 113 -17.92 -16.96 16.07
C PHE A 113 -19.29 -16.90 15.35
N GLN A 114 -19.31 -17.07 14.02
CA GLN A 114 -20.53 -17.06 13.23
C GLN A 114 -21.45 -18.24 13.59
N ALA A 115 -20.88 -19.44 13.76
CA ALA A 115 -21.62 -20.64 14.11
C ALA A 115 -22.30 -20.55 15.48
N ALA A 116 -21.74 -19.78 16.43
CA ALA A 116 -22.30 -19.61 17.77
C ALA A 116 -23.70 -18.97 17.79
N THR A 117 -24.12 -18.32 16.70
CA THR A 117 -25.44 -17.68 16.57
C THR A 117 -26.43 -18.46 15.71
N ALA A 118 -26.04 -19.62 15.16
CA ALA A 118 -26.96 -20.44 14.38
C ALA A 118 -28.08 -20.98 15.29
N PRO A 119 -29.37 -20.81 14.94
CA PRO A 119 -30.47 -21.28 15.78
C PRO A 119 -30.36 -22.81 15.96
N ARG A 120 -30.30 -23.28 17.21
CA ARG A 120 -30.47 -24.71 17.51
C ARG A 120 -31.82 -25.12 16.93
N ARG A 121 -31.83 -26.07 16.00
CA ARG A 121 -33.08 -26.73 15.60
C ARG A 121 -33.70 -27.30 16.88
N VAL A 122 -34.86 -26.78 17.23
CA VAL A 122 -35.73 -27.40 18.23
C VAL A 122 -36.39 -28.55 17.47
N ASP A 123 -35.88 -29.76 17.68
CA ASP A 123 -36.51 -30.97 17.15
C ASP A 123 -37.87 -31.11 17.87
N VAL A 124 -38.96 -31.11 17.07
CA VAL A 124 -40.36 -31.32 17.51
C VAL A 124 -40.69 -32.80 17.42
#